data_AF-A0A397J4P7-F1
#
_entry.id   AF-A0A397J4P7-F1
#
_cell.length_a   1.000
_cell.length_b   1.000
_cell.length_c   1.000
_cell.angle_alpha   90.00
_cell.angle_beta   90.00
_cell.angle_gamma   90.00
#
_symmetry.space_group_name_H-M   'P 1'
#
loop_
_entity.id
_entity.type
_entity.pdbx_description
1 polymer ?
#
loop_
_entity_poly.entity_id
_entity_poly.type
_entity_poly.pdbx_seq_one_letter_code
_entity_poly.pdbx_strand_id
1 'polypeptide(L)'
;MVKETDEILGGYNPLAWSNSHTFRSRYKKTKDSFIFSLKNGNIQHSILSKVRNRKNAILNIRQILQNEFGPNFGFDFFLQSFDYNDFTLDNVCCCKHANYEKPIRESSSKYSSIAEYEVFKIVRKS
;
A
#
# COMPACT_ATOMS: atom_id res chain seq x y z
N MET A 1 9.79 0.64 -5.71
CA MET A 1 10.82 1.68 -5.46
C MET A 1 10.26 3.03 -5.84
N VAL A 2 10.49 4.06 -5.03
CA VAL A 2 10.06 5.43 -5.36
C VAL A 2 11.04 6.04 -6.36
N LYS A 3 10.53 6.72 -7.39
CA LYS A 3 11.39 7.33 -8.41
C LYS A 3 12.24 8.44 -7.79
N GLU A 4 13.50 8.55 -8.21
CA GLU A 4 14.46 9.57 -7.75
C GLU A 4 14.80 9.50 -6.25
N THR A 5 14.52 8.36 -5.59
CA THR A 5 14.95 8.11 -4.20
C THR A 5 15.42 6.67 -4.01
N ASP A 6 16.20 6.42 -2.96
CA ASP A 6 16.60 5.07 -2.53
C ASP A 6 15.56 4.42 -1.58
N GLU A 7 14.31 4.86 -1.67
CA GLU A 7 13.25 4.46 -0.74
C GLU A 7 12.38 3.33 -1.31
N ILE A 8 12.17 2.31 -0.49
CA ILE A 8 11.24 1.22 -0.75
C ILE A 8 10.04 1.38 0.18
N LEU A 9 8.89 1.67 -0.41
CA LEU A 9 7.60 1.66 0.28
C LEU A 9 6.93 0.30 0.08
N GLY A 10 6.29 -0.21 1.12
CA GLY A 10 5.60 -1.48 1.02
C GLY A 10 4.62 -1.75 2.15
N GLY A 11 3.95 -2.88 2.06
CA GLY A 11 3.03 -3.32 3.08
C GLY A 11 2.77 -4.82 3.01
N TYR A 12 2.40 -5.38 4.15
CA TYR A 12 2.06 -6.78 4.32
C TYR A 12 0.59 -6.90 4.68
N ASN A 13 -0.16 -7.66 3.89
CA ASN A 13 -1.54 -8.02 4.17
C ASN A 13 -1.62 -9.52 4.48
N PRO A 14 -2.03 -9.93 5.70
CA PRO A 14 -2.19 -11.34 6.06
C PRO A 14 -3.47 -11.97 5.48
N LEU A 15 -4.38 -11.17 4.93
CA LEU A 15 -5.65 -11.62 4.38
C LEU A 15 -5.49 -11.92 2.88
N ALA A 16 -6.28 -12.86 2.37
CA ALA A 16 -6.44 -13.01 0.93
C ALA A 16 -6.98 -11.70 0.33
N TRP A 17 -6.34 -11.24 -0.75
CA TRP A 17 -6.89 -10.20 -1.60
C TRP A 17 -8.18 -10.73 -2.23
N SER A 18 -9.28 -10.01 -2.03
CA SER A 18 -10.60 -10.45 -2.48
C SER A 18 -10.90 -9.86 -3.86
N ASN A 19 -11.03 -10.72 -4.87
CA ASN A 19 -11.54 -10.36 -6.19
C ASN A 19 -13.08 -10.45 -6.24
N SER A 20 -13.73 -10.47 -5.06
CA SER A 20 -15.19 -10.52 -4.96
C SER A 20 -15.80 -9.37 -5.77
N HIS A 21 -16.79 -9.68 -6.59
CA HIS A 21 -17.53 -8.74 -7.45
C HIS A 21 -18.45 -7.84 -6.61
N THR A 22 -17.86 -7.03 -5.73
CA THR A 22 -18.60 -6.14 -4.85
C THR A 22 -18.77 -4.79 -5.52
N PHE A 23 -20.01 -4.30 -5.57
CA PHE A 23 -20.36 -2.97 -6.08
C PHE A 23 -19.80 -1.81 -5.24
N ARG A 24 -19.39 -2.08 -3.99
CA ARG A 24 -18.83 -1.08 -3.07
C ARG A 24 -17.50 -1.55 -2.50
N SER A 25 -16.58 -0.60 -2.31
CA SER A 25 -15.33 -0.88 -1.61
C SER A 25 -15.64 -1.22 -0.16
N ARG A 26 -14.90 -2.16 0.42
CA ARG A 26 -15.14 -2.64 1.79
C ARG A 26 -13.85 -2.74 2.56
N TYR A 27 -13.86 -2.18 3.77
CA TYR A 27 -12.77 -2.42 4.69
C TYR A 27 -12.76 -3.87 5.18
N LYS A 28 -11.55 -4.40 5.33
CA LYS A 28 -11.28 -5.70 5.93
C LYS A 28 -10.53 -5.49 7.23
N LYS A 29 -11.03 -6.17 8.26
CA LYS A 29 -10.48 -6.08 9.61
C LYS A 29 -9.26 -6.98 9.75
N THR A 30 -8.14 -6.41 10.16
CA THR A 30 -6.96 -7.17 10.61
C THR A 30 -6.15 -6.35 11.58
N LYS A 31 -5.39 -7.01 12.45
CA LYS A 31 -4.38 -6.38 13.32
C LYS A 31 -2.95 -6.72 12.89
N ASP A 32 -2.80 -7.72 12.02
CA ASP A 32 -1.52 -8.32 11.66
C ASP A 32 -0.97 -7.77 10.33
N SER A 33 -1.61 -6.72 9.80
CA SER A 33 -1.08 -5.93 8.68
C SER A 33 -0.08 -4.90 9.18
N PHE A 34 0.85 -4.51 8.32
CA PHE A 34 1.76 -3.39 8.55
C PHE A 34 2.16 -2.76 7.21
N ILE A 35 2.53 -1.49 7.26
CA ILE A 35 3.15 -0.76 6.14
C ILE A 35 4.54 -0.32 6.56
N PHE A 36 5.43 -0.11 5.60
CA PHE A 36 6.81 0.24 5.87
C PHE A 36 7.41 1.18 4.83
N SER A 37 8.45 1.88 5.26
CA SER A 37 9.43 2.55 4.40
C SER A 37 10.81 2.03 4.78
N LEU A 38 11.56 1.53 3.80
CA LEU A 38 12.95 1.13 3.96
C LEU A 38 13.83 2.12 3.20
N LYS A 39 14.91 2.59 3.85
CA LYS A 39 15.95 3.39 3.20
C LYS A 39 17.17 2.52 2.98
N ASN A 40 17.57 2.36 1.72
CA ASN A 40 18.75 1.56 1.37
C ASN A 40 19.99 2.09 2.12
N GLY A 41 20.76 1.20 2.73
CA GLY A 41 21.97 1.57 3.49
C GLY A 41 21.73 2.29 4.82
N ASN A 42 20.49 2.61 5.21
CA ASN A 42 20.21 3.31 6.47
C ASN A 42 18.95 2.79 7.19
N ILE A 43 19.09 1.64 7.86
CA ILE A 43 18.00 0.99 8.59
C ILE A 43 17.46 1.82 9.75
N GLN A 44 18.26 2.71 10.33
CA GLN A 44 17.84 3.56 11.45
C GLN A 44 16.76 4.57 11.04
N HIS A 45 16.72 4.94 9.76
CA HIS A 45 15.69 5.81 9.19
C HIS A 45 14.58 5.02 8.47
N SER A 46 14.55 3.69 8.62
CA SER A 46 13.44 2.86 8.14
C SER A 46 12.29 2.88 9.14
N ILE A 47 11.06 2.82 8.62
CA ILE A 47 9.83 2.92 9.41
C ILE A 47 9.05 1.63 9.23
N LEU A 48 8.67 1.01 10.35
CA LEU A 48 7.64 -0.02 10.40
C LEU A 48 6.42 0.55 11.13
N SER A 49 5.27 0.53 10.46
CA SER A 49 4.02 1.10 10.96
C SER A 49 2.96 0.01 11.04
N LYS A 50 2.51 -0.32 12.24
CA LYS A 50 1.47 -1.33 12.47
C LYS A 50 0.09 -0.70 12.39
N VAL A 51 -0.93 -1.54 12.26
CA VAL A 51 -2.33 -1.09 12.23
C VAL A 51 -2.74 -0.46 13.56
N ARG A 52 -3.17 0.81 13.51
CA ARG A 52 -3.85 1.50 14.62
C ARG A 52 -5.35 1.20 14.59
N ASN A 53 -6.00 1.40 13.45
CA ASN A 53 -7.43 1.15 13.28
C ASN A 53 -7.69 -0.17 12.56
N ARG A 54 -7.88 -1.22 13.36
CA ARG A 54 -8.11 -2.58 12.86
C ARG A 54 -9.29 -2.70 11.91
N LYS A 55 -10.35 -1.89 12.09
CA LYS A 55 -11.56 -1.99 11.25
C LYS A 55 -11.32 -1.52 9.82
N ASN A 56 -10.33 -0.66 9.62
CA ASN A 56 -10.04 0.00 8.34
C ASN A 56 -8.65 -0.38 7.79
N ALA A 57 -8.08 -1.50 8.24
CA ALA A 57 -6.69 -1.84 7.96
C ALA A 57 -6.38 -2.06 6.46
N ILE A 58 -7.28 -2.75 5.77
CA ILE A 58 -7.18 -3.06 4.35
C ILE A 58 -8.47 -2.61 3.67
N LEU A 59 -8.38 -2.00 2.51
CA LEU A 59 -9.53 -1.65 1.70
C LEU A 59 -9.56 -2.53 0.46
N ASN A 60 -10.61 -3.34 0.34
CA ASN A 60 -10.89 -4.03 -0.92
C ASN A 60 -11.64 -3.07 -1.83
N ILE A 61 -11.05 -2.75 -2.97
CA ILE A 61 -11.59 -1.82 -3.95
C ILE A 61 -12.76 -2.47 -4.70
N ARG A 62 -13.83 -1.69 -4.93
CA ARG A 62 -14.98 -2.11 -5.74
C ARG A 62 -14.54 -2.54 -7.13
N GLN A 63 -15.25 -3.49 -7.72
CA GLN A 63 -14.86 -4.14 -8.97
C GLN A 63 -14.51 -3.16 -10.10
N ILE A 64 -15.33 -2.12 -10.29
CA ILE A 64 -15.15 -1.17 -11.41
C ILE A 64 -13.84 -0.37 -11.34
N LEU A 65 -13.17 -0.34 -10.17
CA LEU A 65 -11.92 0.39 -9.95
C LEU A 65 -10.72 -0.55 -9.72
N GLN A 66 -10.89 -1.87 -9.85
CA GLN A 66 -9.79 -2.81 -9.57
C GLN A 66 -8.65 -2.74 -10.60
N ASN A 67 -8.93 -2.22 -11.79
CA ASN A 67 -7.92 -1.92 -12.82
C ASN A 67 -7.16 -0.62 -12.54
N GLU A 68 -7.77 0.28 -11.75
CA GLU A 68 -7.16 1.57 -11.41
C GLU A 68 -6.37 1.52 -10.12
N PHE A 69 -6.68 0.61 -9.20
CA PHE A 69 -6.06 0.58 -7.87
C PHE A 69 -5.30 -0.72 -7.62
N GLY A 70 -4.10 -0.57 -7.09
CA GLY A 70 -3.35 -1.66 -6.49
C GLY A 70 -3.81 -1.99 -5.07
N PRO A 71 -2.98 -2.74 -4.33
CA PRO A 71 -3.17 -2.99 -2.90
C PRO A 71 -3.43 -1.69 -2.12
N ASN A 72 -4.46 -1.68 -1.28
CA ASN A 72 -4.84 -0.51 -0.49
C ASN A 72 -4.86 -0.82 1.00
N PHE A 73 -3.92 -0.21 1.73
CA PHE A 73 -3.72 -0.32 3.16
C PHE A 73 -4.47 0.80 3.88
N GLY A 74 -5.79 0.70 3.91
CA GLY A 74 -6.64 1.59 4.69
C GLY A 74 -6.53 3.06 4.30
N PHE A 75 -6.31 3.34 3.01
CA PHE A 75 -6.01 4.68 2.48
C PHE A 75 -4.74 5.37 3.02
N ASP A 76 -3.95 4.69 3.86
CA ASP A 76 -2.65 5.19 4.33
C ASP A 76 -1.53 4.86 3.34
N PHE A 77 -1.65 3.76 2.61
CA PHE A 77 -0.73 3.41 1.53
C PHE A 77 -1.48 2.70 0.40
N PHE A 78 -1.38 3.21 -0.82
CA PHE A 78 -1.92 2.56 -2.02
C PHE A 78 -1.25 3.05 -3.30
N LEU A 79 -1.35 2.22 -4.33
CA LEU A 79 -1.00 2.57 -5.71
C LEU A 79 -2.28 2.80 -6.52
N GLN A 80 -2.25 3.77 -7.42
CA GLN A 80 -3.32 4.03 -8.37
C GLN A 80 -2.73 4.34 -9.76
N SER A 81 -3.43 3.93 -10.81
CA SER A 81 -3.17 4.27 -12.21
C SER A 81 -4.52 4.59 -12.85
N PHE A 82 -4.58 5.63 -13.67
CA PHE A 82 -5.79 5.99 -14.41
C PHE A 82 -5.76 5.46 -15.84
N ASP A 83 -4.57 5.14 -16.33
CA ASP A 83 -4.33 4.77 -17.71
C ASP A 83 -3.37 3.55 -17.72
N TYR A 84 -3.88 2.40 -18.19
CA TYR A 84 -3.10 1.20 -18.59
C TYR A 84 -2.70 0.15 -17.53
N ASN A 85 -3.30 0.11 -16.34
CA ASN A 85 -2.95 -0.87 -15.29
C ASN A 85 -1.44 -0.87 -14.91
N ASP A 86 -0.71 0.20 -15.25
CA ASP A 86 0.72 0.32 -15.00
C ASP A 86 0.98 1.46 -14.02
N PHE A 87 1.20 1.10 -12.76
CA PHE A 87 1.46 2.04 -11.68
C PHE A 87 2.78 2.82 -11.84
N THR A 88 3.63 2.46 -12.80
CA THR A 88 4.90 3.17 -13.05
C THR A 88 4.74 4.36 -14.01
N LEU A 89 3.67 4.38 -14.81
CA LEU A 89 3.38 5.46 -15.74
C LEU A 89 2.70 6.65 -15.04
N ASP A 90 1.91 6.36 -14.00
CA ASP A 90 1.12 7.33 -13.26
C ASP A 90 1.77 7.74 -11.93
N ASN A 91 1.74 9.02 -11.61
CA ASN A 91 2.32 9.59 -10.39
C ASN A 91 1.42 9.40 -9.15
N VAL A 92 0.87 8.21 -8.89
CA VAL A 92 -0.16 8.03 -7.84
C VAL A 92 0.16 6.92 -6.84
N CYS A 93 1.40 6.91 -6.32
CA CYS A 93 1.68 6.28 -5.03
C CYS A 93 1.33 7.26 -3.90
N CYS A 94 0.36 6.90 -3.07
CA CYS A 94 -0.11 7.76 -1.99
C CYS A 94 0.33 7.25 -0.62
N CYS A 95 0.82 8.16 0.22
CA CYS A 95 1.13 7.92 1.62
C CYS A 95 0.35 8.91 2.50
N LYS A 96 -0.46 8.40 3.42
CA LYS A 96 -1.21 9.19 4.42
C LYS A 96 -1.07 8.54 5.80
N HIS A 97 -1.62 9.20 6.81
CA HIS A 97 -1.58 8.73 8.19
C HIS A 97 -2.96 8.85 8.85
N ALA A 98 -3.75 7.79 8.77
CA ALA A 98 -5.10 7.72 9.34
C ALA A 98 -5.40 6.39 10.03
N ASN A 99 -4.92 5.26 9.51
CA ASN A 99 -5.26 3.92 10.02
C ASN A 99 -4.05 3.12 10.53
N TYR A 100 -2.83 3.59 10.30
CA TYR A 100 -1.59 3.01 10.80
C TYR A 100 -0.93 3.93 11.84
N GLU A 101 -0.06 3.37 12.68
CA GLU A 101 0.50 4.04 13.87
C GLU A 101 1.42 5.20 13.51
N LYS A 102 2.25 5.04 12.47
CA LYS A 102 3.26 6.01 12.01
C LYS A 102 3.06 6.36 10.53
N PRO A 103 3.31 7.60 10.10
CA PRO A 103 3.47 7.91 8.68
C PRO A 103 4.70 7.17 8.14
N ILE A 104 4.63 6.65 6.91
CA ILE A 104 5.79 6.02 6.25
C ILE A 104 6.57 6.97 5.34
N ARG A 105 6.05 8.18 5.10
CA ARG A 105 6.71 9.22 4.31
C ARG A 105 6.34 10.59 4.87
N GLU A 106 7.33 11.45 5.05
CA GLU A 106 7.15 12.87 5.37
C GLU A 106 7.28 13.65 4.05
N SER A 107 6.17 13.84 3.34
CA SER A 107 6.17 14.58 2.07
C SER A 107 5.06 15.62 2.08
N SER A 108 5.38 16.84 1.63
CA SER A 108 4.41 17.90 1.35
C SER A 108 3.50 17.55 0.17
N SER A 109 4.00 16.72 -0.77
CA SER A 109 3.20 16.17 -1.86
C SER A 109 2.47 14.91 -1.40
N LYS A 110 1.16 14.88 -1.66
CA LYS A 110 0.26 13.76 -1.39
C LYS A 110 0.57 12.52 -2.23
N TYR A 111 1.28 12.70 -3.35
CA TYR A 111 1.55 11.65 -4.32
C TYR A 111 3.03 11.62 -4.71
N SER A 112 3.50 10.43 -5.08
CA SER A 112 4.86 10.17 -5.55
C SER A 112 4.83 9.22 -6.76
N SER A 113 5.84 9.33 -7.60
CA SER A 113 6.08 8.39 -8.71
C SER A 113 6.82 7.17 -8.20
N ILE A 114 6.55 6.01 -8.79
CA ILE A 114 7.32 4.78 -8.53
C ILE A 114 8.08 4.39 -9.78
N ALA A 115 9.30 3.86 -9.61
CA ALA A 115 10.08 3.32 -10.71
C ALA A 115 9.74 1.84 -10.98
N GLU A 116 9.32 1.12 -9.93
CA GLU A 116 9.10 -0.32 -9.96
C GLU A 116 8.18 -0.74 -8.81
N TYR A 117 7.45 -1.83 -8.99
CA TYR A 117 6.71 -2.52 -7.92
C TYR A 117 6.84 -4.03 -8.06
N GLU A 118 6.80 -4.71 -6.92
CA GLU A 118 6.81 -6.18 -6.84
C GLU A 118 5.70 -6.64 -5.89
N VAL A 119 5.12 -7.82 -6.16
CA VAL A 119 4.10 -8.42 -5.29
C VAL A 119 4.51 -9.85 -4.98
N PHE A 120 4.67 -10.13 -3.69
CA PHE A 120 5.06 -11.44 -3.19
C PHE A 120 3.89 -12.14 -2.47
N LYS A 121 3.77 -13.45 -2.68
CA LYS A 121 2.83 -14.31 -1.94
C LYS A 121 3.60 -15.26 -1.04
N ILE A 122 3.30 -15.23 0.25
CA ILE A 122 3.89 -16.16 1.22
C ILE A 122 3.15 -17.51 1.13
N VAL A 123 3.91 -18.59 0.88
CA VAL A 123 3.42 -19.97 0.92
C VAL A 123 4.07 -20.66 2.11
N ARG A 124 3.25 -21.22 3.02
CA ARG A 124 3.78 -21.97 4.16
C ARG A 124 4.33 -23.30 3.67
N LYS A 125 5.49 -23.70 4.18
CA LYS A 125 5.98 -25.07 4.00
C LYS A 125 5.04 -26.03 4.72
N SER A 126 4.68 -27.11 4.02
CA SER A 126 3.89 -28.23 4.53
C SER A 126 4.74 -29.14 5.40
#